data_AF-A0A314KZ91-F1
#
_entry.id   AF-A0A314KZ91-F1
#
_cell.length_a   1.000
_cell.length_b   1.000
_cell.length_c   1.000
_cell.angle_alpha   90.00
_cell.angle_beta   90.00
_cell.angle_gamma   90.00
#
_symmetry.space_group_name_H-M   'P 1'
#
loop_
_entity.id
_entity.type
_entity.pdbx_description
1 polymer ?
#
loop_
_entity_poly.entity_id
_entity_poly.type
_entity_poly.pdbx_seq_one_letter_code
_entity_poly.pdbx_strand_id
1 'polypeptide(L)'
;MIQDPQRELNPDGSASNPWSLCSVEQVESLKALFRILPMWSSGIMIFVTIAQFAFSILQTKTMDTHIFPQFEVPAASFATFLIIASTIWLILYDRILVPLLSKYTGQREGLSPVTRMGFGLVISCISMALSAITKA
;
A
#
# COMPACT_ATOMS: atom_id res chain seq x y z
N MET A 1 9.29 -26.52 33.01
CA MET A 1 9.46 -27.20 34.32
C MET A 1 10.30 -26.26 35.16
N ILE A 2 9.70 -25.59 36.14
CA ILE A 2 10.34 -24.51 36.93
C ILE A 2 11.28 -25.19 37.91
N GLN A 3 12.59 -24.98 37.75
CA GLN A 3 13.60 -25.75 38.49
C GLN A 3 14.06 -25.06 39.80
N ASP A 4 13.87 -23.74 39.98
CA ASP A 4 14.10 -23.07 41.27
C ASP A 4 13.46 -21.66 41.34
N PRO A 5 12.37 -21.44 42.11
CA PRO A 5 11.65 -20.16 42.15
C PRO A 5 12.38 -18.99 42.80
N GLN A 6 13.38 -19.26 43.66
CA GLN A 6 14.07 -18.23 44.46
C GLN A 6 15.31 -17.65 43.78
N ARG A 7 15.76 -18.20 42.65
CA ARG A 7 17.00 -17.79 41.97
C ARG A 7 16.77 -16.98 40.69
N GLU A 8 15.54 -16.99 40.18
CA GLU A 8 15.17 -16.43 38.88
C GLU A 8 14.37 -15.11 39.00
N LEU A 9 14.01 -14.68 40.21
CA LEU A 9 13.25 -13.45 40.46
C LEU A 9 13.98 -12.52 41.43
N ASN A 10 14.04 -11.23 41.08
CA ASN A 10 14.44 -10.15 41.96
C ASN A 10 13.40 -9.98 43.10
N PRO A 11 13.75 -9.34 44.22
CA PRO A 11 12.84 -9.10 45.35
C PRO A 11 11.55 -8.33 44.97
N ASP A 12 11.55 -7.61 43.85
CA ASP A 12 10.37 -6.93 43.28
C ASP A 12 9.50 -7.81 42.37
N GLY A 13 9.81 -9.11 42.25
CA GLY A 13 9.08 -10.06 41.42
C GLY A 13 9.44 -10.02 39.93
N SER A 14 10.45 -9.25 39.52
CA SER A 14 10.93 -9.19 38.13
C SER A 14 11.93 -10.30 37.81
N ALA A 15 11.92 -10.81 36.58
CA ALA A 15 12.85 -11.85 36.14
C ALA A 15 14.33 -11.39 36.24
N SER A 16 15.18 -12.22 36.84
CA SER A 16 16.62 -11.96 37.02
C SER A 16 17.38 -12.00 35.68
N ASN A 17 16.91 -12.79 34.71
CA ASN A 17 17.45 -12.82 33.36
C ASN A 17 16.33 -12.63 32.31
N PRO A 18 16.28 -11.47 31.62
CA PRO A 18 15.20 -11.13 30.69
C PRO A 18 15.14 -12.04 29.45
N TRP A 19 16.19 -12.85 29.22
CA TRP A 19 16.24 -13.84 28.14
C TRP A 19 15.83 -15.26 28.56
N SER A 20 15.80 -15.59 29.87
CA SER A 20 15.37 -16.92 30.35
C SER A 20 13.89 -16.95 30.75
N LEU A 21 13.35 -15.83 31.24
CA LEU A 21 11.92 -15.66 31.53
C LEU A 21 11.32 -14.65 30.56
N CYS A 22 10.95 -15.11 29.37
CA CYS A 22 10.12 -14.31 28.49
C CYS A 22 8.71 -14.26 29.11
N SER A 23 8.32 -13.11 29.67
CA SER A 23 6.96 -12.90 30.17
C SER A 23 5.98 -13.11 29.01
N VAL A 24 4.85 -13.76 29.27
CA VAL A 24 3.83 -14.07 28.25
C VAL A 24 3.39 -12.80 27.51
N GLU A 25 3.39 -11.65 28.20
CA GLU A 25 3.10 -10.33 27.60
C GLU A 25 4.14 -9.87 26.57
N GLN A 26 5.43 -10.15 26.78
CA GLN A 26 6.48 -9.83 25.79
C GLN A 26 6.33 -10.69 24.54
N VAL A 27 5.99 -11.96 24.70
CA VAL A 27 5.75 -12.87 23.56
C VAL A 27 4.52 -12.42 22.79
N GLU A 28 3.46 -12.01 23.47
CA GLU A 28 2.24 -11.51 22.83
C GLU A 28 2.47 -10.18 22.09
N SER A 29 3.21 -9.26 22.69
CA SER A 29 3.59 -7.98 22.06
C SER A 29 4.45 -8.20 20.83
N LEU A 30 5.42 -9.12 20.90
CA LEU A 30 6.27 -9.47 19.77
C LEU A 30 5.46 -10.17 18.66
N LYS A 31 4.51 -11.04 19.04
CA LYS A 31 3.59 -11.69 18.10
C LYS A 31 2.69 -10.67 17.38
N ALA A 32 2.23 -9.65 18.08
CA ALA A 32 1.48 -8.54 17.48
C ALA A 32 2.34 -7.76 16.47
N LEU A 33 3.59 -7.44 16.81
CA LEU A 33 4.54 -6.80 15.89
C LEU A 33 4.79 -7.65 14.64
N PHE A 34 5.02 -8.96 14.79
CA PHE A 34 5.17 -9.88 13.66
C PHE A 34 3.93 -9.95 12.77
N ARG A 35 2.73 -9.74 13.33
CA ARG A 35 1.48 -9.68 12.56
C ARG A 35 1.30 -8.36 11.80
N ILE A 36 1.92 -7.27 12.27
CA ILE A 36 1.87 -5.94 11.64
C ILE A 36 2.97 -5.80 10.57
N LEU A 37 4.10 -6.51 10.70
CA LEU A 37 5.20 -6.48 9.74
C LEU A 37 4.79 -6.73 8.27
N PRO A 38 3.93 -7.71 7.94
CA PRO A 38 3.47 -7.91 6.56
C PRO A 38 2.68 -6.71 6.01
N MET A 39 1.87 -6.07 6.85
CA MET A 39 1.11 -4.88 6.48
C MET A 39 2.06 -3.70 6.26
N TRP A 40 3.03 -3.51 7.15
CA TRP A 40 4.04 -2.46 6.99
C TRP A 40 4.92 -2.67 5.76
N SER A 41 5.30 -3.92 5.47
CA SER A 41 6.04 -4.30 4.26
C SER A 41 5.28 -3.96 2.98
N SER A 42 3.95 -4.09 2.96
CA SER A 42 3.15 -3.64 1.81
C SER A 42 3.26 -2.13 1.54
N GLY A 43 3.59 -1.34 2.57
CA GLY A 43 3.89 0.09 2.45
C GLY A 43 5.16 0.37 1.65
N ILE A 44 6.13 -0.56 1.63
CA ILE A 44 7.35 -0.43 0.82
C ILE A 44 6.99 -0.37 -0.67
N MET A 45 5.99 -1.14 -1.11
CA MET A 45 5.56 -1.15 -2.51
C MET A 45 5.06 0.24 -2.96
N ILE A 46 4.33 0.94 -2.09
CA ILE A 46 3.88 2.32 -2.35
C ILE A 46 5.08 3.26 -2.49
N PHE A 47 6.08 3.11 -1.62
CA PHE A 47 7.31 3.90 -1.67
C PHE A 47 8.07 3.71 -2.99
N VAL A 48 8.15 2.45 -3.47
CA VAL A 48 8.75 2.11 -4.76
C VAL A 48 7.97 2.74 -5.91
N THR A 49 6.64 2.72 -5.90
CA THR A 49 5.83 3.35 -6.95
C THR A 49 6.02 4.87 -7.01
N ILE A 50 6.14 5.54 -5.86
CA ILE A 50 6.43 6.98 -5.80
C ILE A 50 7.83 7.25 -6.36
N ALA A 51 8.82 6.43 -6.02
CA ALA A 51 10.17 6.55 -6.58
C ALA A 51 10.18 6.32 -8.11
N GLN A 52 9.35 5.43 -8.62
CA GLN A 52 9.22 5.17 -10.06
C GLN A 52 8.69 6.38 -10.84
N PHE A 53 7.93 7.27 -10.20
CA PHE A 53 7.41 8.48 -10.86
C PHE A 53 8.54 9.38 -11.40
N ALA A 54 9.69 9.41 -10.73
CA ALA A 54 10.86 10.17 -11.20
C ALA A 54 11.37 9.66 -12.56
N PHE A 55 11.32 8.35 -12.81
CA PHE A 55 11.69 7.79 -14.12
C PHE A 55 10.71 8.19 -15.22
N SER A 56 9.43 8.40 -14.90
CA SER A 56 8.44 8.91 -15.85
C SER A 56 8.77 10.33 -16.32
N ILE A 57 9.32 11.16 -15.42
CA ILE A 57 9.78 12.52 -15.76
C ILE A 57 11.07 12.48 -16.61
N LEU A 58 11.95 11.50 -16.39
CA LEU A 58 13.11 11.31 -17.25
C LEU A 58 12.69 10.84 -18.66
N GLN A 59 11.72 9.95 -18.77
CA GLN A 59 11.19 9.50 -20.07
C GLN A 59 10.60 10.66 -20.88
N THR A 60 9.92 11.61 -20.24
CA THR A 60 9.37 12.78 -20.94
C THR A 60 10.42 13.79 -21.39
N LYS A 61 11.64 13.76 -20.82
CA LYS A 61 12.77 14.55 -21.34
C LYS A 61 13.38 13.96 -22.62
N THR A 62 13.22 12.67 -22.84
CA THR A 62 13.71 11.95 -24.03
C THR A 62 12.64 11.76 -25.11
N MET A 63 11.37 11.99 -24.79
CA MET A 63 10.29 12.03 -25.78
C MET A 63 10.23 13.41 -26.42
N ASP A 64 9.94 13.46 -27.72
CA ASP A 64 9.70 14.71 -28.43
C ASP A 64 8.48 15.43 -27.82
N THR A 65 8.72 16.50 -27.08
CA THR A 65 7.70 17.30 -26.38
C THR A 65 7.08 18.38 -27.28
N HIS A 66 7.43 18.40 -28.57
CA HIS A 66 6.92 19.35 -29.55
C HIS A 66 5.56 18.89 -30.10
N ILE A 67 4.49 19.49 -29.60
CA ILE A 67 3.12 19.30 -30.14
C ILE A 67 2.85 20.30 -31.27
N PHE A 68 3.49 21.48 -31.25
CA PHE A 68 3.46 22.48 -32.32
C PHE A 68 4.88 23.05 -32.55
N PRO A 69 5.21 23.56 -33.76
CA PRO A 69 6.53 24.15 -34.05
C PRO A 69 6.89 25.40 -33.23
N GLN A 70 5.98 25.87 -32.37
CA GLN A 70 6.14 27.04 -31.49
C GLN A 70 5.88 26.71 -30.01
N PHE A 71 5.46 25.48 -29.68
CA PHE A 71 5.01 25.12 -28.33
C PHE A 71 5.58 23.78 -27.90
N GLU A 72 6.63 23.85 -27.08
CA GLU A 72 7.25 22.72 -26.41
C GLU A 72 6.54 22.51 -25.07
N VAL A 73 5.97 21.33 -24.84
CA VAL A 73 5.29 21.00 -23.59
C VAL A 73 6.34 20.72 -22.51
N PRO A 74 6.44 21.54 -21.46
CA PRO A 74 7.42 21.30 -20.41
C PRO A 74 7.11 19.99 -19.69
N ALA A 75 8.14 19.23 -19.29
CA ALA A 75 7.99 17.99 -18.53
C ALA A 75 7.14 18.15 -17.24
N ALA A 76 7.06 19.37 -16.69
CA ALA A 76 6.19 19.72 -15.57
C ALA A 76 4.69 19.52 -15.86
N SER A 77 4.25 19.70 -17.11
CA SER A 77 2.84 19.57 -17.51
C SER A 77 2.33 18.13 -17.37
N PHE A 78 3.21 17.14 -17.52
CA PHE A 78 2.88 15.73 -17.28
C PHE A 78 2.56 15.45 -15.81
N ALA A 79 3.31 16.06 -14.88
CA ALA A 79 3.03 15.94 -13.46
C ALA A 79 1.68 16.62 -13.11
N THR A 80 1.40 17.78 -13.68
CA THR A 80 0.11 18.47 -13.52
C THR A 80 -1.04 17.63 -14.06
N PHE A 81 -0.89 17.02 -15.25
CA PHE A 81 -1.89 16.11 -15.81
C PHE A 81 -2.16 14.91 -14.90
N LEU A 82 -1.11 14.30 -14.34
CA LEU A 82 -1.26 13.18 -13.40
C LEU A 82 -2.03 13.60 -12.13
N ILE A 83 -1.75 14.78 -11.59
CA ILE A 83 -2.45 15.31 -10.41
C ILE A 83 -3.93 15.54 -10.73
N ILE A 84 -4.24 16.15 -11.88
CA ILE A 84 -5.62 16.40 -12.32
C ILE A 84 -6.34 15.07 -12.52
N ALA A 85 -5.74 14.12 -13.25
CA ALA A 85 -6.33 12.80 -13.49
C ALA A 85 -6.57 12.04 -12.17
N SER A 86 -5.60 12.06 -11.25
CA SER A 86 -5.73 11.44 -9.93
C SER A 86 -6.83 12.09 -9.11
N THR A 87 -6.97 13.41 -9.19
CA THR A 87 -8.04 14.16 -8.50
C THR A 87 -9.42 13.80 -9.05
N ILE A 88 -9.56 13.74 -10.37
CA ILE A 88 -10.81 13.31 -11.02
C ILE A 88 -11.14 11.87 -10.61
N TRP A 89 -10.14 10.98 -10.57
CA TRP A 89 -10.31 9.61 -10.12
C TRP A 89 -10.75 9.51 -8.66
N LEU A 90 -10.14 10.28 -7.76
CA LEU A 90 -10.53 10.40 -6.36
C LEU A 90 -11.99 10.86 -6.22
N ILE A 91 -12.38 11.90 -6.96
CA ILE A 91 -13.77 12.39 -6.96
C ILE A 91 -14.73 11.31 -7.47
N LEU A 92 -14.38 10.60 -8.54
CA LEU A 92 -15.18 9.47 -9.05
C LEU A 92 -15.29 8.35 -8.02
N TYR A 93 -14.19 8.03 -7.34
CA TYR A 93 -14.16 7.00 -6.32
C TYR A 93 -15.06 7.37 -5.13
N ASP A 94 -14.88 8.55 -4.57
CA ASP A 94 -15.64 9.00 -3.39
C ASP A 94 -17.11 9.29 -3.71
N ARG A 95 -17.41 9.76 -4.93
CA ARG A 95 -18.77 10.21 -5.28
C ARG A 95 -19.61 9.16 -6.00
N ILE A 96 -18.99 8.19 -6.66
CA ILE A 96 -19.69 7.12 -7.38
C ILE A 96 -19.44 5.78 -6.71
N LEU A 97 -18.18 5.36 -6.55
CA LEU A 97 -17.90 4.05 -5.99
C LEU A 97 -18.38 3.94 -4.54
N VAL A 98 -17.98 4.84 -3.64
CA VAL A 98 -18.35 4.77 -2.22
C VAL A 98 -19.87 4.68 -2.00
N PRO A 99 -20.74 5.55 -2.58
CA PRO A 99 -22.18 5.44 -2.37
C PRO A 99 -22.79 4.22 -3.06
N LEU A 100 -22.29 3.81 -4.23
CA LEU A 100 -22.77 2.59 -4.89
C LEU A 100 -22.48 1.37 -4.00
N LEU A 101 -21.29 1.30 -3.44
CA LEU A 101 -20.83 0.19 -2.61
C LEU A 101 -21.45 0.21 -1.22
N SER A 102 -21.72 1.39 -0.66
CA SER A 102 -22.52 1.53 0.56
C SER A 102 -23.97 1.09 0.33
N LYS A 103 -24.54 1.38 -0.85
CA LYS A 103 -25.89 0.93 -1.22
C LYS A 103 -25.99 -0.58 -1.43
N TYR A 104 -24.95 -1.21 -2.01
CA TYR A 104 -24.93 -2.67 -2.22
C TYR A 104 -24.53 -3.47 -0.96
N THR A 105 -23.61 -2.94 -0.15
CA THR A 105 -23.05 -3.65 1.03
C THR A 105 -23.80 -3.34 2.32
N GLY A 106 -24.59 -2.25 2.35
CA GLY A 106 -25.34 -1.81 3.52
C GLY A 106 -24.48 -1.29 4.69
N GLN A 107 -23.16 -1.19 4.52
CA GLN A 107 -22.21 -0.69 5.51
C GLN A 107 -21.88 0.79 5.27
N ARG A 108 -21.74 1.55 6.37
CA ARG A 108 -21.46 3.00 6.35
C ARG A 108 -20.08 3.37 5.79
N GLU A 109 -19.11 2.45 5.80
CA GLU A 109 -17.73 2.70 5.35
C GLU A 109 -17.44 2.23 3.90
N GLY A 110 -18.43 1.68 3.19
CA GLY A 110 -18.25 1.25 1.79
C GLY A 110 -17.57 -0.12 1.65
N LEU A 111 -16.54 -0.23 0.81
CA LEU A 111 -15.83 -1.49 0.48
C LEU A 111 -14.72 -1.82 1.48
N SER A 112 -14.65 -3.09 1.90
CA SER A 112 -13.48 -3.61 2.61
C SER A 112 -12.19 -3.43 1.77
N PRO A 113 -11.07 -2.97 2.36
CA PRO A 113 -9.79 -2.77 1.66
C PRO A 113 -9.33 -4.00 0.87
N VAL A 114 -9.63 -5.20 1.37
CA VAL A 114 -9.28 -6.48 0.74
C VAL A 114 -10.03 -6.67 -0.58
N THR A 115 -11.31 -6.33 -0.62
CA THR A 115 -12.14 -6.44 -1.83
C THR A 115 -11.71 -5.44 -2.88
N ARG A 116 -11.28 -4.23 -2.47
CA ARG A 116 -10.71 -3.23 -3.39
C ARG A 116 -9.43 -3.72 -4.06
N MET A 117 -8.52 -4.34 -3.30
CA MET A 117 -7.33 -4.98 -3.87
C MET A 117 -7.70 -6.12 -4.84
N GLY A 118 -8.72 -6.93 -4.49
CA GLY A 118 -9.23 -8.00 -5.36
C GLY A 118 -9.70 -7.50 -6.74
N PHE A 119 -10.47 -6.41 -6.78
CA PHE A 119 -10.89 -5.80 -8.05
C PHE A 119 -9.71 -5.34 -8.91
N GLY A 120 -8.70 -4.73 -8.29
CA GLY A 120 -7.49 -4.31 -9.00
C GLY A 120 -6.75 -5.46 -9.68
N LEU A 121 -6.68 -6.62 -9.01
CA LEU A 121 -6.09 -7.85 -9.56
C LEU A 121 -6.90 -8.38 -10.75
N VAL A 122 -8.22 -8.46 -10.63
CA VAL A 122 -9.10 -8.93 -11.72
C VAL A 122 -8.98 -8.03 -12.95
N ILE A 123 -9.02 -6.71 -12.76
CA ILE A 123 -8.85 -5.74 -13.86
C ILE A 123 -7.47 -5.88 -14.51
N SER A 124 -6.43 -6.10 -13.71
CA SER A 124 -5.06 -6.32 -14.21
C SER A 124 -4.97 -7.59 -15.07
N CYS A 125 -5.58 -8.70 -14.63
CA CYS A 125 -5.64 -9.93 -15.41
C CYS A 125 -6.39 -9.75 -16.75
N ILE A 126 -7.54 -9.05 -16.73
CA ILE A 126 -8.30 -8.74 -17.94
C ILE A 126 -7.47 -7.87 -18.89
N SER A 127 -6.78 -6.85 -18.37
CA SER A 127 -5.92 -5.98 -19.17
C SER A 127 -4.78 -6.76 -19.84
N MET A 128 -4.11 -7.66 -19.09
CA MET A 128 -3.09 -8.54 -19.66
C MET A 128 -3.65 -9.47 -20.73
N ALA A 129 -4.82 -10.06 -20.52
CA ALA A 129 -5.48 -10.93 -21.50
C ALA A 129 -5.82 -10.17 -22.78
N LEU A 130 -6.39 -8.96 -22.68
CA LEU A 130 -6.64 -8.10 -23.84
C LEU A 130 -5.34 -7.73 -24.55
N SER A 131 -4.29 -7.36 -23.81
CA SER A 131 -3.01 -7.02 -24.42
C SER A 131 -2.41 -8.20 -25.19
N ALA A 132 -2.51 -9.41 -24.65
CA ALA A 132 -2.07 -10.63 -25.32
C ALA A 132 -2.85 -10.90 -26.61
N ILE A 133 -4.17 -10.67 -26.61
CA ILE A 133 -5.01 -10.82 -27.81
C ILE A 133 -4.67 -9.77 -28.87
N THR A 134 -4.41 -8.52 -28.47
CA THR A 134 -4.06 -7.44 -29.42
C THR A 134 -2.64 -7.53 -29.98
N LYS A 135 -1.77 -8.36 -29.37
CA LYS A 135 -0.40 -8.64 -29.84
C LYS A 135 -0.28 -10.03 -30.50
N ALA A 136 -1.40 -10.70 -30.78
CA ALA A 136 -1.49 -11.92 -31.58
C ALA A 136 -2.13 -11.60 -32.94
#